data_AF-A0A7V9M1D6-F1
#
_entry.id   AF-A0A7V9M1D6-F1
#
_cell.length_a   1.000
_cell.length_b   1.000
_cell.length_c   1.000
_cell.angle_alpha   90.00
_cell.angle_beta   90.00
_cell.angle_gamma   90.00
#
_symmetry.space_group_name_H-M   'P 1'
#
loop_
_entity.id
_entity.type
_entity.pdbx_description
1 polymer ?
#
loop_
_entity_poly.entity_id
_entity_poly.type
_entity_poly.pdbx_seq_one_letter_code
_entity_poly.pdbx_strand_id
1 'polypeptide(L)'
;MVALLFSLIIKRSGLAIGVFFLYSLIIENMIGAFLNFATGKLDNRNGPGDYLPLNTIDSLIPFPFFKNIVQFGTQPSIMILLSLSALYLALYYFISVKKFQRDDL
;
A
#
# COMPACT_ATOMS: atom_id res chain seq x y z
N MET A 1 -9.85 -1.23 0.08
CA MET A 1 -10.21 -0.24 -0.97
C MET A 1 -9.41 -0.41 -2.25
N VAL A 2 -8.10 -0.69 -2.19
CA VAL A 2 -7.27 -0.94 -3.39
C VAL A 2 -7.83 -2.03 -4.32
N ALA A 3 -8.28 -3.16 -3.77
CA ALA A 3 -8.91 -4.24 -4.55
C ALA A 3 -10.16 -3.77 -5.34
N LEU A 4 -10.97 -2.90 -4.72
CA LEU A 4 -12.17 -2.33 -5.34
C LEU A 4 -11.78 -1.42 -6.51
N LEU A 5 -10.77 -0.56 -6.30
CA LEU A 5 -10.22 0.30 -7.35
C LEU A 5 -9.67 -0.52 -8.54
N PHE A 6 -8.93 -1.60 -8.28
CA PHE A 6 -8.47 -2.49 -9.36
C PHE A 6 -9.63 -3.18 -10.08
N SER A 7 -10.66 -3.60 -9.36
CA SER A 7 -11.87 -4.16 -9.99
C SER A 7 -12.64 -3.14 -10.82
N LEU A 8 -12.61 -1.85 -10.48
CA LEU A 8 -13.23 -0.80 -11.28
C LEU A 8 -12.43 -0.48 -12.54
N ILE A 9 -11.09 -0.54 -12.48
CA ILE A 9 -10.24 -0.33 -13.65
C ILE A 9 -10.28 -1.53 -14.58
N ILE A 10 -10.28 -2.74 -14.01
CA ILE A 10 -10.21 -3.99 -14.74
C ILE A 10 -11.61 -4.57 -14.83
N LYS A 11 -12.28 -4.39 -15.97
CA LYS A 11 -13.64 -4.87 -16.24
C LYS A 11 -13.82 -6.41 -16.20
N ARG A 12 -12.75 -7.17 -15.93
CA ARG A 12 -12.75 -8.65 -15.83
C ARG A 12 -12.35 -9.09 -14.41
N SER A 13 -13.28 -9.69 -13.68
CA SER A 13 -13.12 -10.07 -12.27
C SER A 13 -11.89 -10.95 -11.99
N GLY A 14 -11.66 -12.00 -12.79
CA GLY A 14 -10.51 -12.89 -12.62
C GLY A 14 -9.16 -12.18 -12.79
N LEU A 15 -9.07 -11.25 -13.74
CA LEU A 15 -7.85 -10.48 -13.98
C LEU A 15 -7.62 -9.45 -12.85
N ALA A 16 -8.70 -8.83 -12.34
CA ALA A 16 -8.61 -7.90 -11.22
C ALA A 16 -8.06 -8.57 -9.95
N ILE A 17 -8.51 -9.79 -9.65
CA ILE A 17 -8.03 -10.58 -8.51
C ILE A 17 -6.53 -10.89 -8.68
N GLY A 18 -6.12 -11.38 -9.87
CA GLY A 18 -4.72 -11.69 -10.15
C GLY A 18 -3.81 -10.46 -9.99
N VAL A 19 -4.23 -9.31 -10.54
CA VAL A 19 -3.49 -8.05 -10.40
C VAL A 19 -3.43 -7.59 -8.95
N PHE A 20 -4.52 -7.74 -8.18
CA PHE A 20 -4.51 -7.39 -6.76
C PHE A 20 -3.50 -8.21 -5.96
N PHE A 21 -3.42 -9.53 -6.17
CA PHE A 21 -2.42 -10.37 -5.51
C PHE A 21 -1.01 -10.03 -5.94
N LEU A 22 -0.79 -9.83 -7.24
CA LEU A 22 0.52 -9.46 -7.80
C LEU A 22 0.97 -8.11 -7.22
N TYR A 23 0.04 -7.15 -7.10
CA TYR A 23 0.29 -5.87 -6.44
C TYR A 23 0.69 -6.05 -4.98
N SER A 24 -0.12 -6.77 -4.21
CA SER A 24 0.01 -6.89 -2.75
C SER A 24 1.24 -7.70 -2.34
N LEU A 25 1.63 -8.71 -3.11
CA LEU A 25 2.74 -9.60 -2.76
C LEU A 25 4.07 -9.16 -3.36
N ILE A 26 4.08 -8.67 -4.59
CA ILE A 26 5.31 -8.49 -5.37
C ILE A 26 5.56 -7.03 -5.68
N ILE A 27 4.65 -6.36 -6.39
CA ILE A 27 4.92 -5.01 -6.91
C ILE A 27 5.19 -4.03 -5.78
N GLU A 28 4.37 -4.01 -4.73
CA GLU A 28 4.55 -3.01 -3.69
C GLU A 28 5.89 -3.17 -2.96
N ASN A 29 6.27 -4.41 -2.65
CA ASN A 29 7.58 -4.71 -2.06
C ASN A 29 8.74 -4.33 -2.99
N MET A 30 8.62 -4.62 -4.28
CA MET A 30 9.64 -4.25 -5.27
C MET A 30 9.77 -2.73 -5.42
N ILE A 31 8.66 -2.00 -5.49
CA ILE A 31 8.66 -0.53 -5.56
C ILE A 31 9.24 0.06 -4.27
N GLY A 32 8.86 -0.47 -3.11
CA GLY A 32 9.39 -0.03 -1.82
C GLY A 32 10.90 -0.19 -1.73
N ALA A 33 11.40 -1.38 -2.08
CA ALA A 33 12.83 -1.66 -2.14
C ALA A 33 13.56 -0.75 -3.14
N PHE A 34 12.99 -0.53 -4.32
CA PHE A 34 13.59 0.34 -5.33
C PHE A 34 13.63 1.81 -4.87
N LEU A 35 12.57 2.32 -4.26
CA LEU A 35 12.50 3.68 -3.74
C LEU A 35 13.49 3.92 -2.60
N ASN A 36 13.62 2.94 -1.69
CA ASN A 36 14.57 3.01 -0.59
C ASN A 36 16.03 2.94 -1.10
N PHE A 37 16.28 2.12 -2.12
CA PHE A 37 17.58 2.07 -2.81
C PHE A 37 17.90 3.39 -3.54
N ALA A 38 16.96 3.92 -4.31
CA ALA A 38 17.15 5.15 -5.09
C ALA A 38 17.38 6.39 -4.20
N THR A 39 16.84 6.41 -2.99
CA THR A 39 17.06 7.50 -2.03
C THR A 39 18.28 7.31 -1.12
N GLY A 40 19.07 6.25 -1.34
CA GLY A 40 20.27 5.95 -0.56
C GLY A 40 19.97 5.61 0.91
N LYS A 41 18.71 5.30 1.25
CA LYS A 41 18.25 4.98 2.60
C LYS A 41 18.19 3.47 2.81
N LEU A 42 19.31 2.81 2.61
CA LEU A 42 19.45 1.35 2.83
C LEU A 42 19.76 1.02 4.31
N ASP A 43 20.34 1.97 5.06
CA ASP A 43 20.82 1.76 6.44
C ASP A 43 19.86 2.34 7.50
N ASN A 44 18.83 1.59 7.87
CA ASN A 44 18.02 1.82 9.08
C ASN A 44 17.37 3.23 9.21
N ARG A 45 17.09 3.89 8.09
CA ARG A 45 16.34 5.15 8.08
C ARG A 45 15.12 5.00 7.20
N ASN A 46 13.97 5.39 7.74
CA ASN A 46 12.70 5.31 7.03
C ASN A 46 12.80 5.99 5.66
N GLY A 47 12.70 5.17 4.62
CA GLY A 47 12.72 5.59 3.24
C GLY A 47 11.31 5.90 2.74
N PRO A 48 11.18 6.58 1.59
CA PRO A 48 9.87 6.82 0.98
C PRO A 48 9.12 5.52 0.64
N GLY A 49 9.83 4.40 0.44
CA GLY A 49 9.22 3.08 0.20
C GLY A 49 8.49 2.48 1.41
N ASP A 50 8.83 2.92 2.62
CA ASP A 50 8.18 2.43 3.85
C ASP A 50 6.81 3.07 4.08
N TYR A 51 6.54 4.19 3.39
CA TYR A 51 5.27 4.91 3.43
C TYR A 51 4.33 4.51 2.29
N LEU A 52 4.63 3.42 1.57
CA LEU A 52 3.71 2.86 0.61
C LEU A 52 2.42 2.39 1.30
N PRO A 53 1.28 2.40 0.60
CA PRO A 53 -0.05 2.29 1.21
C PRO A 53 -0.28 1.00 2.01
N LEU A 54 0.16 -0.16 1.52
CA LEU A 54 0.02 -1.45 2.18
C LEU A 54 1.05 -1.59 3.31
N ASN A 55 2.31 -1.17 3.08
CA ASN A 55 3.33 -1.11 4.14
C ASN A 55 2.92 -0.22 5.32
N THR A 56 2.29 0.93 5.03
CA THR A 56 1.79 1.87 6.04
C THR A 56 0.71 1.23 6.90
N ILE A 57 -0.26 0.57 6.27
CA ILE A 57 -1.40 -0.06 6.95
C ILE A 57 -0.96 -1.30 7.74
N ASP A 58 -0.09 -2.13 7.16
CA ASP A 58 0.41 -3.34 7.82
C ASP A 58 1.31 -3.00 9.02
N SER A 59 2.05 -1.89 8.94
CA SER A 59 2.83 -1.37 10.08
C SER A 59 1.95 -0.86 11.24
N LEU A 60 0.72 -0.42 10.96
CA LEU A 60 -0.26 0.01 11.98
C LEU A 60 -0.89 -1.17 12.72
N ILE A 61 -0.99 -2.34 12.08
CA ILE A 61 -1.61 -3.55 12.65
C ILE A 61 -0.55 -4.64 12.84
N PRO A 62 0.25 -4.57 13.91
CA PRO A 62 1.31 -5.54 14.13
C PRO A 62 0.72 -6.94 14.37
N PHE A 63 1.03 -7.88 13.47
CA PHE A 63 0.62 -9.28 13.63
C PHE A 63 1.20 -9.87 14.93
N PRO A 64 0.36 -10.45 15.82
CA PRO A 64 0.81 -10.91 17.13
C PRO A 64 1.78 -12.10 17.06
N PHE A 65 1.75 -12.90 15.99
CA PHE A 65 2.52 -14.15 15.87
C PHE A 65 3.92 -13.98 15.25
N PHE A 66 4.18 -12.88 14.53
CA PHE A 66 5.44 -12.68 13.77
C PHE A 66 6.16 -11.36 14.10
N LYS A 67 5.98 -10.83 15.31
CA LYS A 67 6.61 -9.57 15.74
C LYS A 67 8.13 -9.52 15.50
N ASN A 68 8.84 -10.65 15.66
CA ASN A 68 10.30 -10.70 15.55
C ASN A 68 10.81 -10.68 14.11
N ILE A 69 9.97 -10.96 13.11
CA ILE A 69 10.36 -10.98 11.69
C ILE A 69 10.01 -9.64 11.02
N VAL A 70 9.03 -8.91 11.56
CA VAL A 70 8.57 -7.62 11.01
C VAL A 70 9.32 -6.41 11.62
N GLN A 71 10.10 -6.62 12.68
CA GLN A 71 10.88 -5.56 13.36
C GLN A 71 12.25 -5.24 12.72
N PHE A 72 12.54 -5.70 11.50
CA PHE A 72 13.75 -5.30 10.78
C PHE A 72 13.58 -3.89 10.18
N GLY A 73 13.56 -2.89 11.04
CA GLY A 73 13.53 -1.48 10.63
C GLY A 73 13.10 -0.55 11.76
N THR A 74 13.57 0.70 11.72
CA THR A 74 13.05 1.78 12.54
C THR A 74 11.56 1.96 12.24
N GLN A 75 10.68 1.69 13.21
CA GLN A 75 9.25 1.88 13.01
C GLN A 75 8.96 3.37 12.77
N PRO A 76 8.26 3.73 11.67
CA PRO A 76 7.81 5.09 11.46
C PRO A 76 6.88 5.55 12.57
N SER A 77 6.86 6.86 12.81
CA SER A 77 5.97 7.45 13.82
C SER A 77 4.52 7.06 13.53
N ILE A 78 3.84 6.52 14.54
CA ILE A 78 2.45 6.07 14.45
C ILE A 78 1.53 7.18 13.95
N MET A 79 1.78 8.43 14.36
CA MET A 79 1.00 9.59 13.90
C MET A 79 1.13 9.82 12.40
N ILE A 80 2.35 9.65 11.86
CA ILE A 80 2.62 9.81 10.43
C ILE A 80 1.91 8.69 9.65
N LEU A 81 2.07 7.44 10.09
CA LEU A 81 1.42 6.28 9.48
C LEU A 81 -0.11 6.43 9.47
N LEU A 82 -0.70 6.86 10.59
CA LEU A 82 -2.15 7.03 10.72
C LEU A 82 -2.66 8.15 9.81
N SER A 83 -1.94 9.27 9.70
CA SER A 83 -2.28 10.35 8.77
C SER A 83 -2.20 9.92 7.30
N LEU A 84 -1.16 9.17 6.91
CA LEU A 84 -1.00 8.63 5.56
C LEU A 84 -2.06 7.59 5.24
N SER A 85 -2.39 6.70 6.18
CA SER A 85 -3.47 5.72 6.02
C SER A 85 -4.81 6.40 5.74
N ALA A 86 -5.15 7.44 6.51
CA ALA A 86 -6.36 8.23 6.29
C ALA A 86 -6.34 8.94 4.92
N LEU A 87 -5.19 9.51 4.53
CA LEU A 87 -5.00 10.15 3.23
C LEU A 87 -5.22 9.15 2.08
N TYR A 88 -4.58 7.98 2.14
CA TYR A 88 -4.73 6.94 1.12
C TYR A 88 -6.17 6.44 1.02
N LEU A 89 -6.85 6.25 2.15
CA LEU A 89 -8.25 5.83 2.17
C LEU A 89 -9.13 6.88 1.49
N ALA A 90 -8.98 8.15 1.84
CA ALA A 90 -9.72 9.25 1.22
C ALA A 90 -9.47 9.35 -0.28
N LEU A 91 -8.21 9.20 -0.71
CA LEU A 91 -7.81 9.25 -2.11
C LEU A 91 -8.43 8.08 -2.89
N TYR A 92 -8.35 6.85 -2.38
CA TYR A 92 -8.95 5.68 -3.03
C TYR A 92 -10.47 5.76 -3.11
N TYR A 93 -11.11 6.27 -2.06
CA TYR A 93 -12.55 6.50 -2.06
C TYR A 93 -12.95 7.50 -3.15
N PHE A 94 -12.28 8.66 -3.20
CA PHE A 94 -12.58 9.70 -4.18
C PHE A 94 -12.37 9.23 -5.62
N ILE A 95 -11.26 8.52 -5.89
CA ILE A 95 -11.00 7.96 -7.23
C ILE A 95 -12.08 6.94 -7.59
N SER A 96 -12.44 6.06 -6.66
CA SER A 96 -13.43 5.01 -6.90
C SER A 96 -14.81 5.60 -7.19
N VAL A 97 -15.25 6.60 -6.41
CA VAL A 97 -16.52 7.31 -6.65
C VAL A 97 -16.50 8.03 -8.01
N LYS A 98 -15.44 8.78 -8.30
CA LYS A 98 -15.32 9.51 -9.57
C LYS A 98 -15.28 8.58 -10.79
N LYS A 99 -14.64 7.42 -10.65
CA LYS A 99 -14.59 6.37 -11.68
C LYS A 99 -15.98 5.78 -11.88
N PHE A 100 -16.66 5.41 -10.80
CA PHE A 100 -18.00 4.84 -10.82
C PHE A 100 -19.05 5.79 -11.43
N GLN A 101 -18.94 7.10 -11.18
CA GLN A 101 -19.83 8.10 -11.77
C GLN A 101 -19.59 8.38 -13.25
N ARG A 102 -18.41 8.03 -13.78
CA ARG A 102 -18.03 8.30 -15.18
C ARG A 102 -18.14 7.09 -16.08
N ASP A 103 -18.01 5.89 -15.52
CA ASP A 103 -18.32 4.65 -16.23
C ASP A 103 -19.85 4.47 -16.17
N ASP A 104 -20.53 4.85 -17.25
CA ASP A 104 -21.90 4.42 -17.49
C ASP A 104 -21.86 2.90 -17.77
N LEU A 105 -22.76 2.15 -17.13
CA LEU A 105 -22.81 0.68 -17.18
C LEU A 105 -23.00 0.15 -18.61
#